data_AF-A0A2U3R4V1-F1
#
_entry.id   AF-A0A2U3R4V1-F1
#
_cell.length_a   1.000
_cell.length_b   1.000
_cell.length_c   1.000
_cell.angle_alpha   90.00
_cell.angle_beta   90.00
_cell.angle_gamma   90.00
#
_symmetry.space_group_name_H-M   'P 1'
#
loop_
_entity.id
_entity.type
_entity.pdbx_description
1 polymer ?
#
loop_
_entity_poly.entity_id
_entity_poly.type
_entity_poly.pdbx_seq_one_letter_code
_entity_poly.pdbx_strand_id
1 'polypeptide(L)' 'MDNQSFHKSSNLNTMIEKDGHILEYFPPYYPDLNHIEKKWFQVKSRRMKYNCDLDTLFKKYIT' A
#
# COMPACT_ATOMS: atom_id res chain seq x y z
N MET A 1 -3.20 8.27 -0.52
CA MET A 1 -1.96 7.96 -1.28
C MET A 1 -0.80 8.61 -0.53
N ASP A 2 0.40 8.02 -0.57
CA ASP A 2 1.55 8.71 0.00
C ASP A 2 1.98 9.89 -0.89
N ASN A 3 2.89 10.73 -0.38
CA ASN A 3 3.28 11.97 -1.04
C ASN A 3 4.39 11.81 -2.09
N GLN A 4 4.66 10.58 -2.56
CA GLN A 4 5.72 10.34 -3.56
C GLN A 4 5.42 11.04 -4.89
N SER A 5 6.47 11.55 -5.54
CA SER A 5 6.35 12.46 -6.69
C SER A 5 5.61 11.83 -7.88
N PHE A 6 5.75 10.52 -8.10
CA PHE A 6 5.09 9.83 -9.20
C PHE A 6 3.57 9.71 -9.02
N HIS A 7 3.06 9.80 -7.79
CA HIS A 7 1.62 9.84 -7.53
C HIS A 7 0.96 11.16 -7.96
N LYS A 8 1.74 12.23 -8.14
CA LYS A 8 1.27 13.56 -8.50
C LYS A 8 1.24 13.86 -10.00
N SER A 9 1.39 12.83 -10.83
CA SER A 9 1.33 13.04 -12.28
C SER A 9 -0.06 13.51 -12.71
N SER A 10 -0.12 14.46 -13.63
CA SER A 10 -1.39 14.99 -14.17
C SER A 10 -2.26 13.89 -14.76
N ASN A 11 -1.65 12.91 -15.44
CA ASN A 11 -2.35 11.76 -16.01
C ASN A 11 -3.09 10.94 -14.94
N LEU A 12 -2.43 10.61 -13.82
CA LEU A 12 -3.07 9.86 -12.73
C LEU A 12 -4.24 10.64 -12.12
N ASN A 13 -4.09 11.95 -11.91
CA ASN A 13 -5.19 12.78 -11.39
C ASN A 13 -6.40 12.73 -12.33
N THR A 14 -6.19 12.93 -13.63
CA THR A 14 -7.27 12.90 -14.63
C THR A 14 -7.96 11.54 -14.70
N MET A 15 -7.21 10.43 -14.62
CA MET A 15 -7.79 9.09 -14.63
C MET A 15 -8.68 8.85 -13.39
N ILE A 16 -8.19 9.23 -12.21
CA ILE A 16 -8.91 9.05 -10.94
C ILE A 16 -10.19 9.90 -10.90
N GLU A 17 -10.11 11.16 -11.33
CA GLU A 17 -11.27 12.05 -11.40
C GLU A 17 -12.31 11.58 -12.40
N LYS A 18 -11.87 11.07 -13.57
CA LYS A 18 -12.76 10.54 -14.62
C LYS A 18 -13.56 9.32 -14.12
N ASP A 19 -12.96 8.50 -13.27
CA ASP A 19 -13.62 7.35 -12.65
C ASP A 19 -14.49 7.74 -11.43
N GLY A 20 -14.61 9.04 -11.14
CA GLY A 20 -15.46 9.56 -10.06
C GLY A 20 -14.84 9.44 -8.67
N HIS A 21 -13.52 9.25 -8.58
CA HIS A 21 -12.79 9.13 -7.34
C HIS A 21 -12.11 10.44 -6.96
N ILE A 22 -11.84 10.61 -5.66
CA ILE A 22 -11.11 11.76 -5.11
C ILE A 22 -9.75 11.27 -4.63
N LEU A 23 -8.70 11.98 -5.02
CA LEU A 23 -7.35 11.66 -4.60
C LEU A 23 -6.99 12.37 -3.29
N GLU A 24 -6.88 11.60 -2.22
CA GLU A 24 -6.42 12.10 -0.93
C GLU A 24 -4.94 11.76 -0.71
N TYR A 25 -4.15 12.78 -0.37
CA TYR A 25 -2.74 12.63 -0.02
C TYR A 25 -2.55 12.71 1.49
N PHE A 26 -1.73 11.80 2.03
CA PHE A 26 -1.33 11.88 3.42
C PHE A 26 -0.33 13.03 3.64
N PRO A 27 -0.31 13.64 4.84
CA PRO A 27 0.71 14.63 5.17
C PRO A 27 2.14 14.02 5.08
N PRO A 28 3.16 14.84 4.76
CA PRO A 28 4.52 14.34 4.59
C PRO A 28 5.06 13.67 5.86
N TYR A 29 5.75 12.54 5.70
CA TYR A 29 6.39 11.81 6.79
C TYR A 29 5.45 11.24 7.87
N TYR A 30 4.19 10.96 7.52
CA TYR A 30 3.23 10.25 8.40
C TYR A 30 2.94 8.83 7.91
N PRO A 31 3.90 7.89 7.99
CA PRO A 31 3.70 6.51 7.55
C PRO A 31 2.61 5.79 8.37
N ASP A 32 2.40 6.18 9.63
CA ASP A 32 1.41 5.56 10.52
C ASP A 32 -0.04 5.77 10.06
N LEU A 33 -0.29 6.80 9.25
CA LEU A 33 -1.59 7.06 8.63
C LEU A 33 -1.87 6.14 7.43
N ASN A 34 -0.85 5.49 6.89
CA ASN A 34 -1.00 4.56 5.78
C ASN A 34 -1.30 3.15 6.31
N HIS A 35 -2.58 2.77 6.34
CA HIS A 35 -3.02 1.47 6.86
C HIS A 35 -2.35 0.26 6.20
N ILE A 36 -1.85 0.39 4.96
CA ILE A 36 -1.15 -0.70 4.26
C ILE A 36 0.18 -1.07 4.95
N GLU A 37 0.83 -0.12 5.65
CA GLU A 37 2.09 -0.37 6.35
C GLU A 37 1.91 -1.42 7.46
N LYS A 38 0.78 -1.35 8.18
CA LYS A 38 0.42 -2.35 9.20
C LYS A 38 0.24 -3.74 8.59
N LYS A 39 -0.34 -3.83 7.38
CA LYS A 39 -0.43 -5.11 6.67
C LYS A 39 0.93 -5.61 6.20
N TRP A 40 1.79 -4.74 5.65
CA TRP A 40 3.14 -5.14 5.26
C TRP A 40 4.01 -5.57 6.43
N PHE A 41 3.85 -4.96 7.60
CA PHE A 41 4.47 -5.44 8.83
C PHE A 41 4.07 -6.89 9.12
N GLN A 42 2.76 -7.20 9.12
CA GLN A 42 2.27 -8.57 9.31
C GLN A 42 2.84 -9.54 8.27
N VAL A 43 2.86 -9.15 7.00
CA VAL A 43 3.37 -9.98 5.90
C VAL A 43 4.85 -10.31 6.11
N LYS A 44 5.68 -9.30 6.40
CA LYS A 44 7.11 -9.47 6.63
C LYS A 44 7.39 -10.35 7.85
N SER A 45 6.70 -10.12 8.97
CA SER A 45 6.86 -10.95 10.18
C SER A 45 6.47 -12.40 9.93
N ARG A 46 5.39 -12.65 9.19
CA ARG A 46 4.95 -14.02 8.86
C ARG A 46 5.94 -14.71 7.91
N ARG A 47 6.47 -14.00 6.91
CA ARG A 47 7.52 -14.53 6.03
C ARG A 47 8.78 -14.92 6.80
N MET A 48 9.24 -14.06 7.73
CA MET A 48 10.38 -14.37 8.59
C MET A 48 10.13 -15.59 9.49
N LYS A 49 8.91 -15.72 10.03
CA LYS A 49 8.54 -16.82 10.93
C LYS A 49 8.46 -18.17 10.22
N TYR A 50 7.88 -18.22 9.03
CA TYR A 50 7.57 -19.47 8.33
C TYR A 50 8.55 -19.81 7.21
N ASN A 51 9.41 -18.87 6.80
CA ASN A 51 10.40 -19.02 5.73
C ASN A 51 9.87 -19.74 4.49
N CYS A 52 8.73 -19.27 3.97
CA CYS A 52 8.03 -19.85 2.83
C CYS A 52 8.08 -18.96 1.58
N ASP A 53 7.68 -19.53 0.45
CA ASP A 53 7.49 -18.80 -0.80
C ASP A 53 6.28 -17.85 -0.75
N LEU A 54 6.16 -16.98 -1.76
CA LEU A 54 5.13 -15.95 -1.80
C LEU A 54 3.71 -16.53 -1.92
N ASP A 55 3.51 -17.57 -2.72
CA ASP A 55 2.19 -18.18 -2.89
C ASP A 55 1.70 -18.78 -1.57
N THR A 56 2.57 -19.56 -0.92
CA THR A 56 2.26 -20.13 0.40
C THR A 56 2.03 -19.04 1.43
N LEU A 57 2.86 -18.00 1.45
CA LEU A 57 2.71 -16.85 2.35
C LEU A 57 1.32 -16.23 2.20
N PHE A 58 0.94 -15.81 1.00
CA PHE A 58 -0.32 -15.09 0.79
C PHE A 58 -1.56 -15.97 0.89
N LYS A 59 -1.49 -17.26 0.51
CA LYS A 59 -2.66 -18.17 0.58
C LYS A 59 -2.92 -18.72 1.97
N LYS A 60 -1.86 -19.04 2.72
CA LYS A 60 -1.97 -19.77 4.00
C LYS A 60 -1.78 -18.87 5.21
N TYR A 61 -0.91 -17.88 5.09
CA TYR A 61 -0.47 -17.10 6.23
C TYR A 61 -0.96 -15.67 6.20
N ILE A 62 -1.36 -15.08 5.07
CA ILE A 62 -1.99 -13.74 5.02
C ILE A 62 -3.51 -13.91 4.93
N THR A 63 -4.23 -13.14 5.75
CA THR A 63 -5.70 -13.08 5.79
C THR A 63 -6.10 -11.61 5.90
#